data_AF-A0A371QXI1-F1
#
_entry.id   AF-A0A371QXI1-F1
#
_cell.length_a   1.000
_cell.length_b   1.000
_cell.length_c   1.000
_cell.angle_alpha   90.00
_cell.angle_beta   90.00
_cell.angle_gamma   90.00
#
_symmetry.space_group_name_H-M   'P 1'
#
loop_
_entity.id
_entity.type
_entity.pdbx_description
1 polymer ?
#
loop_
_entity_poly.entity_id
_entity_poly.type
_entity_poly.pdbx_seq_one_letter_code
_entity_poly.pdbx_strand_id
1 'polypeptide(L)'
;MDCAEREHIPVIKERLGCSEPSDLDLGFMKVRPDLICGGVPTEVECASRVHLGIGQALAYKYAWGTATLVVIVRDASQSLRQFLEWAMQALGLRIYIYTGEVITPLNVRKPPSSLRT
;
A
#
# COMPACT_ATOMS: atom_id res chain seq x y z
N MET A 1 18.62 -8.16 -5.73
CA MET A 1 18.89 -6.86 -5.09
C MET A 1 17.79 -6.65 -4.09
N ASP A 2 18.16 -6.41 -2.84
CA ASP A 2 17.19 -5.94 -1.85
C ASP A 2 16.66 -4.59 -2.30
N CYS A 3 15.34 -4.49 -2.31
CA CYS A 3 14.63 -3.27 -2.63
C CYS A 3 14.84 -2.27 -1.48
N ALA A 4 15.11 -1.00 -1.82
CA ALA A 4 15.33 0.07 -0.86
C ALA A 4 14.20 1.10 -0.99
N GLU A 5 13.22 1.08 -0.10
CA GLU A 5 12.01 1.92 -0.19
C GLU A 5 12.36 3.40 -0.32
N ARG A 6 13.37 3.85 0.43
CA ARG A 6 13.84 5.24 0.48
C ARG A 6 14.27 5.79 -0.87
N GLU A 7 14.78 4.95 -1.76
CA GLU A 7 15.19 5.37 -3.11
C GLU A 7 13.99 5.59 -4.03
N HIS A 8 12.86 4.95 -3.73
CA HIS A 8 11.65 5.00 -4.53
C HIS A 8 10.63 6.04 -4.05
N ILE A 9 10.65 6.39 -2.76
CA ILE A 9 9.72 7.37 -2.17
C ILE A 9 9.68 8.71 -2.94
N PRO A 10 10.80 9.35 -3.33
CA PRO A 10 10.76 10.60 -4.08
C PRO A 10 10.04 10.48 -5.44
N VAL A 11 10.28 9.38 -6.15
CA VAL A 11 9.66 9.09 -7.45
C VAL A 11 8.16 8.82 -7.30
N ILE A 12 7.77 8.04 -6.28
CA ILE A 12 6.37 7.76 -5.98
C ILE A 12 5.64 9.04 -5.56
N LYS A 13 6.26 9.86 -4.71
CA LYS A 13 5.75 11.16 -4.27
C LYS A 13 5.41 12.06 -5.45
N GLU A 14 6.33 12.23 -6.39
CA GLU A 14 6.13 13.05 -7.58
C GLU A 14 4.98 12.52 -8.45
N ARG A 15 4.99 11.22 -8.75
CA ARG A 15 4.01 10.58 -9.64
C ARG A 15 2.58 10.60 -9.09
N LEU A 16 2.43 10.47 -7.77
CA LEU A 16 1.13 10.48 -7.11
C LEU A 16 0.74 11.87 -6.57
N GLY A 17 1.59 12.89 -6.76
CA GLY A 17 1.33 14.25 -6.28
C GLY A 17 1.21 14.34 -4.75
N CYS A 18 2.05 13.59 -4.03
CA CYS A 18 1.96 13.49 -2.58
C CYS A 18 2.70 14.63 -1.89
N SER A 19 2.22 15.01 -0.71
CA SER A 19 2.92 15.91 0.20
C SER A 19 3.83 15.12 1.14
N GLU A 20 4.69 15.87 1.85
CA GLU A 20 5.47 15.33 2.97
C GLU A 20 4.58 14.69 4.04
N PRO A 21 5.08 13.68 4.76
CA PRO A 21 4.32 13.03 5.81
C PRO A 21 4.21 13.88 7.07
N SER A 22 3.06 13.78 7.71
CA SER A 22 2.79 14.31 9.05
C SER A 22 2.44 13.18 10.01
N ASP A 23 2.78 13.34 11.29
CA ASP A 23 2.44 12.36 12.32
C ASP A 23 0.91 12.23 12.46
N LEU A 24 0.46 11.00 12.64
CA LEU A 24 -0.92 10.64 12.97
C LEU A 24 -0.96 10.19 14.42
N ASP A 25 -1.93 10.72 15.18
CA ASP A 25 -2.15 10.34 16.56
C ASP A 25 -3.20 9.24 16.66
N LEU A 26 -2.83 8.10 17.24
CA LEU A 26 -3.74 6.97 17.48
C LEU A 26 -4.48 7.08 18.83
N GLY A 27 -4.19 8.10 19.62
CA GLY A 27 -4.69 8.30 20.99
C GLY A 27 -3.84 7.63 22.08
N PHE A 28 -2.91 6.76 21.70
CA PHE A 28 -1.96 6.10 22.61
C PHE A 28 -0.52 6.06 22.08
N MET A 29 -0.32 6.38 20.80
CA MET A 29 1.00 6.57 20.20
C MET A 29 0.88 7.40 18.92
N LYS A 30 2.00 7.94 18.46
CA LYS A 30 2.10 8.57 17.15
C LYS A 30 2.71 7.61 16.14
N VAL A 31 2.18 7.59 14.93
CA VAL A 31 2.73 6.86 13.79
C VAL A 31 2.90 7.82 12.62
N ARG A 32 3.89 7.56 11.76
CA ARG A 32 4.21 8.46 10.65
C ARG A 32 4.21 7.69 9.33
N PRO A 33 3.30 7.99 8.39
CA PRO A 33 3.33 7.41 7.05
C PRO A 33 4.55 7.87 6.27
N ASP A 34 4.88 7.20 5.18
CA ASP A 34 5.92 7.68 4.26
C ASP A 34 5.46 8.92 3.49
N LEU A 35 4.19 8.95 3.07
CA LEU A 35 3.63 9.98 2.20
C LEU A 35 2.17 10.28 2.55
N ILE A 36 1.70 11.47 2.17
CA ILE A 36 0.26 11.80 2.13
C ILE A 36 -0.13 12.08 0.67
N CYS A 37 -0.88 11.17 0.06
CA CYS A 37 -1.25 11.24 -1.36
C CYS A 37 -2.75 11.54 -1.47
N GLY A 38 -3.13 12.69 -2.03
CA GLY A 38 -4.53 13.11 -2.11
C GLY A 38 -5.23 13.21 -0.73
N GLY A 39 -4.47 13.57 0.31
CA GLY A 39 -4.97 13.61 1.69
C GLY A 39 -5.10 12.25 2.37
N VAL A 40 -4.57 11.17 1.77
CA VAL A 40 -4.62 9.81 2.34
C VAL A 40 -3.22 9.37 2.78
N PRO A 41 -3.06 8.93 4.04
CA PRO A 41 -1.81 8.32 4.53
C PRO A 41 -1.40 7.13 3.66
N THR A 42 -0.16 7.14 3.21
CA THR A 42 0.36 6.18 2.26
C THR A 42 1.67 5.60 2.77
N GLU A 43 1.69 4.27 2.93
CA GLU A 43 2.90 3.48 3.18
C GLU A 43 3.50 3.02 1.85
N VAL A 44 4.82 3.00 1.76
CA VAL A 44 5.59 2.48 0.65
C VAL A 44 6.46 1.33 1.14
N GLU A 45 6.22 0.11 0.66
CA GLU A 45 6.90 -1.07 1.18
C GLU A 45 7.37 -1.99 0.05
N CYS A 46 8.55 -2.57 0.20
CA CYS A 46 9.05 -3.55 -0.74
C CYS A 46 8.29 -4.88 -0.60
N ALA A 47 8.07 -5.60 -1.71
CA ALA A 47 7.29 -6.84 -1.69
C ALA A 47 7.81 -7.91 -0.70
N SER A 48 9.11 -7.96 -0.42
CA SER A 48 9.70 -8.87 0.58
C SER A 48 9.26 -8.59 2.00
N ARG A 49 8.81 -7.37 2.30
CA ARG A 49 8.39 -6.88 3.62
C ARG A 49 6.93 -6.45 3.67
N VAL A 50 6.16 -6.77 2.63
CA VAL A 50 4.78 -6.26 2.46
C VAL A 50 3.83 -6.50 3.63
N HIS A 51 4.07 -7.55 4.43
CA HIS A 51 3.30 -7.82 5.64
C HIS A 51 3.49 -6.75 6.73
N LEU A 52 4.68 -6.13 6.82
CA LEU A 52 4.96 -5.00 7.70
C LEU A 52 4.22 -3.75 7.22
N GLY A 53 4.34 -3.44 5.92
CA GLY A 53 3.62 -2.32 5.31
C GLY A 53 2.10 -2.41 5.44
N ILE A 54 1.52 -3.62 5.40
CA ILE A 54 0.10 -3.83 5.72
C ILE A 54 -0.21 -3.42 7.17
N GLY A 55 0.62 -3.82 8.13
CA GLY A 55 0.47 -3.46 9.54
C GLY A 55 0.50 -1.94 9.76
N GLN A 56 1.46 -1.26 9.12
CA GLN A 56 1.56 0.21 9.17
C GLN A 56 0.36 0.88 8.51
N ALA A 57 -0.03 0.45 7.30
CA ALA A 57 -1.20 0.98 6.61
C ALA A 57 -2.49 0.78 7.43
N LEU A 58 -2.64 -0.34 8.15
CA LEU A 58 -3.76 -0.57 9.06
C LEU A 58 -3.75 0.41 10.24
N ALA A 59 -2.59 0.71 10.82
CA ALA A 59 -2.47 1.72 11.87
C ALA A 59 -2.88 3.11 11.37
N TYR A 60 -2.47 3.49 10.16
CA TYR A 60 -2.89 4.77 9.57
C TYR A 60 -4.39 4.79 9.27
N LYS A 61 -4.93 3.67 8.79
CA LYS A 61 -6.36 3.52 8.55
C LYS A 61 -7.15 3.67 9.86
N TYR A 62 -6.65 3.15 10.98
CA TYR A 62 -7.30 3.38 12.28
C TYR A 62 -7.36 4.87 12.63
N ALA A 63 -6.27 5.62 12.41
CA ALA A 63 -6.20 7.05 12.68
C ALA A 63 -7.09 7.90 11.76
N TRP A 64 -7.15 7.54 10.47
CA TRP A 64 -7.65 8.40 9.39
C TRP A 64 -8.91 7.87 8.69
N GLY A 65 -9.35 6.66 9.02
CA GLY A 65 -10.45 5.95 8.38
C GLY A 65 -10.10 5.26 7.05
N THR A 66 -9.02 5.67 6.39
CA THR A 66 -8.52 5.05 5.15
C THR A 66 -7.01 5.18 5.05
N ALA A 67 -6.38 4.25 4.32
CA ALA A 67 -4.95 4.27 4.05
C ALA A 67 -4.64 3.61 2.71
N THR A 68 -3.48 3.97 2.16
CA THR A 68 -2.93 3.40 0.93
C THR A 68 -1.64 2.65 1.24
N LEU A 69 -1.42 1.54 0.53
CA LEU A 69 -0.16 0.81 0.48
C LEU A 69 0.35 0.77 -0.96
N VAL A 70 1.57 1.25 -1.19
CA VAL A 70 2.27 1.11 -2.47
C VAL A 70 3.31 0.00 -2.32
N VAL A 71 3.14 -1.09 -3.06
CA VAL A 71 4.04 -2.24 -3.02
C VAL A 71 5.05 -2.14 -4.16
N ILE A 72 6.34 -2.09 -3.81
CA ILE A 72 7.44 -2.02 -4.78
C ILE A 72 7.84 -3.43 -5.19
N VAL A 73 7.74 -3.75 -6.48
CA VAL A 73 8.13 -5.05 -7.02
C VAL A 73 8.41 -4.98 -8.52
N ARG A 74 9.52 -5.55 -9.00
CA ARG A 74 9.83 -5.57 -10.45
C ARG A 74 8.82 -6.40 -11.24
N ASP A 75 8.48 -7.58 -10.73
CA ASP A 75 7.45 -8.44 -11.28
C ASP A 75 6.61 -9.06 -10.15
N ALA A 76 5.30 -8.86 -10.21
CA ALA A 76 4.38 -9.29 -9.19
C ALA A 76 3.86 -10.69 -9.50
N SER A 77 4.38 -11.69 -8.77
CA SER A 77 3.92 -13.07 -8.86
C SER A 77 2.40 -13.18 -8.61
N GLN A 78 1.78 -14.24 -9.15
CA GLN A 78 0.36 -14.48 -8.95
C GLN A 78 -0.01 -14.61 -7.46
N SER A 79 0.84 -15.27 -6.65
CA SER A 79 0.62 -15.44 -5.22
C SER A 79 0.67 -14.12 -4.46
N LEU A 80 1.63 -13.24 -4.79
CA LEU A 80 1.68 -11.89 -4.21
C LEU A 80 0.42 -11.10 -4.59
N ARG A 81 0.01 -11.14 -5.86
CA ARG A 81 -1.22 -10.45 -6.31
C ARG A 81 -2.45 -10.95 -5.56
N GLN A 82 -2.63 -12.25 -5.42
CA GLN A 82 -3.75 -12.83 -4.66
C GLN A 82 -3.75 -12.41 -3.20
N PHE A 83 -2.56 -12.41 -2.56
CA PHE A 83 -2.41 -11.94 -1.19
C PHE A 83 -2.80 -10.45 -1.05
N LEU A 84 -2.36 -9.60 -1.97
CA LEU A 84 -2.70 -8.18 -1.95
C LEU A 84 -4.18 -7.93 -2.28
N GLU A 85 -4.77 -8.70 -3.19
CA GLU A 85 -6.20 -8.63 -3.48
C GLU A 85 -7.03 -9.00 -2.25
N TRP A 86 -6.63 -10.05 -1.52
CA TRP A 86 -7.21 -10.40 -0.23
C TRP A 86 -7.05 -9.25 0.78
N ALA A 87 -5.85 -8.68 0.93
CA ALA A 87 -5.60 -7.61 1.88
C ALA A 87 -6.47 -6.37 1.58
N MET A 88 -6.60 -6.00 0.30
CA MET A 88 -7.47 -4.91 -0.13
C MET A 88 -8.94 -5.19 0.23
N GLN A 89 -9.45 -6.40 -0.01
CA GLN A 89 -10.85 -6.75 0.28
C GLN A 89 -11.14 -6.91 1.77
N ALA A 90 -10.34 -7.72 2.46
CA ALA A 90 -10.57 -8.12 3.85
C ALA A 90 -10.23 -6.98 4.82
N LEU A 91 -9.20 -6.20 4.52
CA LEU A 91 -8.70 -5.14 5.40
C LEU A 91 -9.15 -3.75 4.94
N GLY A 92 -9.75 -3.62 3.75
CA GLY A 92 -10.24 -2.36 3.19
C GLY A 92 -9.14 -1.32 3.02
N LEU A 93 -7.97 -1.74 2.49
CA LEU A 93 -6.84 -0.87 2.15
C LEU A 93 -6.88 -0.55 0.65
N ARG A 94 -6.42 0.65 0.26
CA ARG A 94 -6.13 0.94 -1.15
C ARG A 94 -4.73 0.43 -1.47
N ILE A 95 -4.57 -0.40 -2.50
CA ILE A 95 -3.26 -0.99 -2.82
C ILE A 95 -2.86 -0.62 -4.24
N TYR A 96 -1.62 -0.18 -4.40
CA TYR A 96 -0.97 0.06 -5.69
C TYR A 96 0.27 -0.82 -5.82
N ILE A 97 0.60 -1.21 -7.04
CA ILE A 97 1.85 -1.89 -7.37
C ILE A 97 2.72 -0.92 -8.14
N TYR A 98 3.96 -0.74 -7.69
CA TYR A 98 4.99 0.05 -8.37
C TYR A 98 6.10 -0.86 -8.91
N THR A 99 6.31 -0.84 -10.23
CA THR A 99 7.28 -1.71 -10.92
C THR A 99 8.66 -1.07 -11.16
N GLY A 100 8.94 0.07 -10.53
CA GLY A 100 10.08 0.93 -10.88
C GLY A 100 9.75 1.91 -12.01
N GLU A 101 8.79 1.58 -12.87
CA GLU A 101 8.44 2.39 -14.03
C GLU A 101 6.99 2.87 -14.04
N VAL A 102 6.07 2.11 -13.46
CA VAL A 102 4.63 2.39 -13.50
C VAL A 102 4.02 2.12 -12.15
N ILE A 103 3.11 3.00 -11.71
CA ILE A 103 2.27 2.79 -10.54
C ILE A 103 0.88 2.40 -11.04
N THR A 104 0.41 1.22 -10.65
CA THR A 104 -0.89 0.69 -11.07
C THR A 104 -1.77 0.41 -9.85
N PRO A 105 -3.04 0.85 -9.84
CA PRO A 105 -3.97 0.42 -8.81
C PRO A 105 -4.16 -1.08 -8.91
N LEU A 106 -4.14 -1.77 -7.78
CA LEU A 106 -4.53 -3.17 -7.72
C LEU A 106 -6.05 -3.22 -7.90
N ASN A 107 -6.50 -3.77 -9.02
CA ASN A 107 -7.92 -3.98 -9.26
C ASN A 107 -8.31 -5.33 -8.69
N VAL A 108 -9.36 -5.34 -7.85
CA VAL A 108 -10.01 -6.58 -7.46
C VAL A 108 -10.53 -7.25 -8.72
N ARG A 109 -9.98 -8.41 -9.08
CA ARG A 109 -10.73 -9.34 -9.93
C ARG A 109 -11.93 -9.79 -9.09
N LYS A 110 -13.15 -9.60 -9.61
CA LYS A 110 -14.33 -10.26 -9.03
C LYS A 110 -13.94 -11.73 -8.84
N PRO A 111 -14.09 -12.32 -7.64
CA PRO A 111 -13.94 -13.75 -7.51
C PRO A 111 -14.83 -14.40 -8.58
N PRO A 112 -14.38 -15.44 -9.29
CA PRO A 112 -15.28 -16.19 -10.12
C PRO A 112 -16.48 -16.54 -9.24
N SER A 113 -17.67 -16.15 -9.71
CA SER A 113 -18.95 -16.53 -9.11
C SER A 113 -18.83 -17.98 -8.67
N SER A 114 -19.04 -18.26 -7.38
CA SER A 114 -19.19 -19.62 -6.89
C SER A 114 -20.49 -20.19 -7.46
N LEU A 115 -20.48 -20.52 -8.75
CA LEU A 115 -21.47 -21.36 -9.37
C LEU A 115 -21.03 -22.79 -9.13
N ARG A 116 -21.90 -23.51 -8.41
CA ARG A 116 -21.91 -24.96 -8.12
C ARG A 116 -21.00 -25.30 -6.94
N THR A 117 -21.50 -25.97 -5.90
CA THR A 117 -22.53 -27.03 -5.84
C THR A 117 -23.54 -26.82 -4.73
#